data_AF-A0A0G0UHW1-F1
#
_entry.id   AF-A0A0G0UHW1-F1
#
_cell.length_a   1.000
_cell.length_b   1.000
_cell.length_c   1.000
_cell.angle_alpha   90.00
_cell.angle_beta   90.00
_cell.angle_gamma   90.00
#
_symmetry.space_group_name_H-M   'P 1'
#
loop_
_entity.id
_entity.type
_entity.pdbx_description
1 polymer ?
#
loop_
_entity_poly.entity_id
_entity_poly.type
_entity_poly.pdbx_seq_one_letter_code
_entity_poly.pdbx_strand_id
1 'polypeptide(L)'
;MSLTGSAASLGFAYLINFAAFLSINIAILNILPFPALDGGRLLFLIIEKIKGSPLNPKFSQVANTVGMIMLLVFMAVITYSDIAKLFS
;
A
#
# COMPACT_ATOMS: atom_id res chain seq x y z
N MET A 1 -9.33 29.91 -30.16
CA MET A 1 -8.10 29.43 -29.48
C MET A 1 -8.11 29.62 -27.95
N SER A 2 -9.27 29.83 -27.31
CA SER A 2 -9.36 30.00 -25.84
C SER A 2 -9.72 28.73 -25.07
N LEU A 3 -10.25 27.68 -25.71
CA LEU A 3 -10.53 26.39 -25.04
C LEU A 3 -9.26 25.57 -24.76
N THR A 4 -8.25 25.66 -25.61
CA THR A 4 -7.01 24.86 -25.51
C THR A 4 -6.11 25.32 -24.36
N GLY A 5 -6.11 26.61 -24.00
CA GLY A 5 -5.33 27.14 -22.86
C GLY A 5 -5.88 26.68 -21.49
N SER A 6 -7.21 26.65 -21.33
CA SER A 6 -7.86 26.10 -20.13
C SER A 6 -7.82 24.56 -20.10
N ALA A 7 -7.86 23.87 -21.24
CA ALA A 7 -7.70 22.42 -21.30
C ALA A 7 -6.26 21.97 -20.95
N ALA A 8 -5.24 22.75 -21.34
CA ALA A 8 -3.85 22.47 -21.00
C ALA A 8 -3.56 22.70 -19.50
N SER A 9 -4.12 23.77 -18.91
CA SER A 9 -4.00 24.01 -17.47
C SER A 9 -4.85 23.05 -16.64
N LEU A 10 -6.04 22.68 -17.10
CA LEU A 10 -6.86 21.62 -16.50
C LEU A 10 -6.15 20.27 -16.59
N GLY A 11 -5.56 19.90 -17.74
CA GLY A 11 -4.89 18.62 -17.91
C GLY A 11 -3.72 18.43 -16.93
N PHE A 12 -2.82 19.42 -16.85
CA PHE A 12 -1.66 19.33 -15.97
C PHE A 12 -2.04 19.48 -14.48
N ALA A 13 -2.92 20.41 -14.12
CA ALA A 13 -3.37 20.56 -12.74
C ALA A 13 -4.22 19.36 -12.27
N TYR A 14 -5.03 18.78 -13.15
CA TYR A 14 -5.80 17.56 -12.88
C TYR A 14 -4.88 16.36 -12.69
N LEU A 15 -3.86 16.20 -13.53
CA LEU A 15 -2.85 15.14 -13.36
C LEU A 15 -2.15 15.24 -12.00
N ILE A 16 -1.74 16.45 -11.59
CA ILE A 16 -1.14 16.65 -10.26
C ILE A 16 -2.13 16.30 -9.15
N ASN A 17 -3.39 16.72 -9.24
CA ASN A 17 -4.40 16.40 -8.23
C ASN A 17 -4.70 14.89 -8.18
N PHE A 18 -4.82 14.24 -9.33
CA PHE A 18 -5.03 12.79 -9.42
C PHE A 18 -3.83 12.03 -8.86
N ALA A 19 -2.61 12.43 -9.20
CA ALA A 19 -1.39 11.86 -8.67
C ALA A 19 -1.26 12.07 -7.16
N ALA A 20 -1.64 13.25 -6.64
CA ALA A 20 -1.68 13.53 -5.21
C ALA A 20 -2.70 12.64 -4.50
N PHE A 21 -3.91 12.50 -5.05
CA PHE A 21 -4.94 11.62 -4.52
C PHE A 21 -4.49 10.15 -4.49
N LEU A 22 -3.94 9.63 -5.59
CA LEU A 22 -3.43 8.27 -5.66
C LEU A 22 -2.27 8.06 -4.68
N SER A 23 -1.33 9.01 -4.62
CA SER A 23 -0.19 8.98 -3.69
C SER A 23 -0.64 8.89 -2.23
N ILE A 24 -1.65 9.66 -1.83
CA ILE A 24 -2.21 9.62 -0.46
C ILE A 24 -2.82 8.25 -0.17
N ASN A 25 -3.58 7.68 -1.12
CA ASN A 25 -4.16 6.34 -0.94
C ASN A 25 -3.07 5.27 -0.76
N ILE A 26 -2.04 5.28 -1.60
CA ILE A 26 -0.92 4.33 -1.50
C ILE A 26 -0.16 4.55 -0.18
N ALA A 27 0.07 5.80 0.23
CA ALA A 27 0.73 6.11 1.49
C ALA A 27 -0.05 5.56 2.70
N ILE A 28 -1.38 5.75 2.73
CA ILE A 28 -2.24 5.20 3.79
C ILE A 28 -2.17 3.67 3.81
N LEU A 29 -2.27 3.02 2.64
CA LEU A 29 -2.17 1.56 2.53
C LEU A 29 -0.82 1.04 3.01
N ASN A 30 0.28 1.72 2.67
CA ASN A 30 1.64 1.31 3.07
C ASN A 30 1.92 1.53 4.56
N ILE A 31 1.23 2.44 5.24
CA ILE A 31 1.36 2.65 6.70
C ILE A 31 0.60 1.58 7.49
N LEU A 32 -0.28 0.81 6.85
CA LEU A 32 -1.03 -0.23 7.54
C LEU A 32 -0.09 -1.23 8.26
N PRO A 33 -0.49 -1.67 9.46
CA PRO A 33 0.26 -2.60 10.30
C PRO A 33 0.28 -4.04 9.74
N PHE A 34 0.61 -4.21 8.47
CA PHE A 34 0.60 -5.51 7.78
C PHE A 34 2.03 -6.00 7.51
N PRO A 35 2.41 -7.21 7.94
CA PRO A 35 3.72 -7.77 7.64
C PRO A 35 3.87 -7.99 6.12
N ALA A 36 5.01 -7.57 5.55
CA ALA A 36 5.31 -7.35 4.11
C ALA A 36 5.13 -5.92 3.58
N LEU A 37 4.43 -5.02 4.28
CA LEU A 37 4.36 -3.59 3.96
C LEU A 37 5.35 -2.77 4.80
N ASP A 38 5.62 -1.54 4.37
CA ASP A 38 6.51 -0.60 5.08
C ASP A 38 6.02 -0.31 6.52
N GLY A 39 4.71 -0.22 6.73
CA GLY A 39 4.07 -0.05 8.03
C GLY A 39 4.26 -1.24 8.97
N GLY A 40 4.40 -2.46 8.44
CA GLY A 40 4.75 -3.65 9.24
C GLY A 40 6.14 -3.55 9.85
N ARG A 41 7.12 -3.01 9.11
CA ARG A 41 8.46 -2.72 9.66
C ARG A 41 8.41 -1.61 10.69
N LEU A 42 7.63 -0.56 10.43
CA LEU A 42 7.44 0.54 11.37
C LEU A 42 6.86 0.03 12.70
N LEU A 43 5.89 -0.89 12.67
CA LEU A 43 5.37 -1.53 13.87
C LEU A 43 6.43 -2.29 14.65
N PHE A 44 7.24 -3.12 13.97
CA PHE A 44 8.30 -3.86 14.66
C PHE A 44 9.25 -2.91 15.36
N LEU A 45 9.59 -1.78 14.72
CA LEU A 45 10.45 -0.74 15.30
C LEU A 45 9.80 -0.05 16.51
N ILE A 46 8.49 0.23 16.45
CA ILE A 46 7.72 0.80 17.57
C ILE A 46 7.69 -0.19 18.74
N ILE A 47 7.47 -1.48 18.47
CA ILE A 47 7.48 -2.54 19.47
C ILE A 47 8.87 -2.66 20.10
N GLU A 48 9.95 -2.61 19.31
CA GLU A 48 11.33 -2.58 19.83
C GLU A 48 11.57 -1.37 20.74
N LYS A 49 11.10 -0.19 20.33
CA LYS A 49 11.24 1.04 21.11
C LYS A 49 10.49 0.98 22.44
N ILE A 50 9.31 0.36 22.48
CA ILE A 50 8.52 0.16 23.71
C ILE A 50 9.15 -0.94 24.58
N LYS A 51 9.60 -2.04 23.97
CA LYS A 51 10.21 -3.19 24.67
C LYS A 51 11.63 -2.90 25.16
N GLY A 52 12.29 -1.88 24.61
CA GLY A 52 13.66 -1.50 24.96
C GLY A 52 14.74 -2.52 24.56
N SER A 53 14.36 -3.58 23.82
CA SER A 53 15.26 -4.64 23.36
C SER A 53 14.97 -4.97 21.89
N PRO A 54 16.01 -5.28 21.09
CA PRO A 54 15.84 -5.62 19.69
C PRO A 54 14.98 -6.89 19.55
N LEU A 55 14.07 -6.87 18.58
CA LEU A 55 13.33 -8.04 18.17
C LEU A 55 14.30 -9.00 17.49
N ASN A 56 14.11 -10.29 17.71
CA ASN A 56 14.96 -11.30 17.09
C ASN A 56 14.83 -11.16 15.56
N PRO A 57 15.93 -10.95 14.81
CA PRO A 57 15.88 -10.78 13.35
C PRO A 57 15.27 -11.99 12.64
N LYS A 58 15.36 -13.19 13.25
CA LYS A 58 14.67 -14.39 12.73
C LYS A 58 13.15 -14.25 12.80
N PHE A 59 12.63 -13.65 13.88
CA PHE A 59 11.19 -13.46 14.04
C PHE A 59 10.64 -12.43 13.05
N SER A 60 11.33 -11.29 12.87
CA SER A 60 10.90 -10.25 11.92
C SER A 60 10.97 -10.72 10.46
N GLN A 61 11.96 -11.55 10.11
CA GLN A 61 12.05 -12.20 8.80
C GLN A 61 10.92 -13.19 8.58
N VAL A 62 10.67 -14.11 9.52
CA VAL A 62 9.59 -15.09 9.41
C VAL A 62 8.23 -14.39 9.34
N ALA A 63 7.99 -13.39 10.19
CA ALA A 63 6.75 -12.63 10.16
C ALA A 63 6.54 -11.90 8.82
N ASN A 64 7.58 -11.29 8.25
CA ASN A 64 7.50 -10.69 6.91
C ASN A 64 7.21 -11.72 5.82
N THR A 65 7.91 -12.86 5.81
CA THR A 65 7.71 -13.90 4.80
C THR A 65 6.31 -14.50 4.87
N VAL A 66 5.83 -14.80 6.08
CA VAL A 66 4.48 -15.32 6.30
C VAL A 66 3.44 -14.28 5.86
N GLY A 67 3.62 -13.01 6.25
CA GLY A 67 2.76 -11.93 5.82
C GLY A 67 2.73 -11.76 4.30
N MET A 68 3.89 -11.85 3.64
CA MET A 68 4.02 -11.76 2.18
C MET A 68 3.22 -12.86 1.49
N ILE A 69 3.40 -14.10 1.91
CA ILE A 69 2.68 -15.24 1.35
C ILE A 69 1.17 -15.07 1.57
N MET A 70 0.77 -14.66 2.77
CA MET A 70 -0.64 -14.41 3.10
C MET A 70 -1.24 -13.30 2.22
N LEU A 71 -0.49 -12.21 1.99
CA LEU A 71 -0.89 -11.10 1.13
C LEU A 71 -1.06 -11.55 -0.33
N LEU A 72 -0.11 -12.31 -0.86
CA LEU A 72 -0.18 -12.84 -2.23
C LEU A 72 -1.37 -13.77 -2.42
N VAL A 73 -1.64 -14.65 -1.45
CA VAL A 73 -2.82 -15.52 -1.47
C VAL A 73 -4.10 -14.70 -1.41
N PHE A 74 -4.17 -13.72 -0.50
CA PHE A 74 -5.34 -12.85 -0.37
C PHE A 74 -5.60 -12.05 -1.66
N MET A 75 -4.54 -11.51 -2.26
CA MET A 75 -4.61 -10.80 -3.54
C MET A 75 -5.12 -11.72 -4.65
N ALA A 76 -4.65 -12.97 -4.73
CA ALA A 76 -5.14 -13.94 -5.72
C ALA A 76 -6.62 -14.28 -5.52
N VAL A 77 -7.06 -14.47 -4.27
CA VAL A 77 -8.47 -14.77 -3.94
C VAL A 77 -9.38 -13.61 -4.30
N ILE A 78 -9.02 -12.37 -3.96
CA ILE A 78 -9.80 -11.19 -4.32
C ILE A 78 -9.85 -11.02 -5.82
N THR A 79 -8.71 -11.14 -6.50
CA THR A 79 -8.64 -11.03 -7.97
C THR A 79 -9.55 -12.06 -8.63
N TYR A 80 -9.54 -13.31 -8.17
CA TYR A 80 -10.46 -14.33 -8.68
C TYR A 80 -11.93 -13.98 -8.43
N SER A 81 -12.26 -13.48 -7.24
CA SER A 81 -13.62 -13.04 -6.88
C SER A 81 -14.10 -11.89 -7.77
N ASP A 82 -13.24 -10.89 -8.00
CA ASP A 82 -13.56 -9.74 -8.84
C ASP A 82 -13.74 -10.14 -10.31
N ILE A 83 -12.91 -11.05 -10.81
CA ILE A 83 -13.05 -11.62 -12.16
C ILE A 83 -14.34 -12.44 -12.26
N ALA A 84 -14.65 -13.29 -11.28
CA ALA A 84 -15.86 -14.12 -11.30
C ALA A 84 -17.13 -13.26 -11.28
N LYS A 85 -17.14 -12.15 -10.52
CA LYS A 85 -18.23 -11.17 -10.53
C LYS A 85 -18.38 -10.42 -11.85
N LEU A 86 -17.29 -10.23 -12.60
CA LEU A 86 -17.34 -9.60 -13.92
C LEU A 86 -18.01 -10.49 -14.99
N PHE A 87 -17.99 -11.81 -14.79
CA PHE A 87 -18.58 -12.79 -15.73
C PHE A 87 -19.94 -13.35 -15.30
N SER A 88 -20.42 -13.00 -14.10
CA SER A 88 -21.78 -13.31 -13.61
C SER A 88 -22.74 -12.16 -13.87
#